data_AF-A0A1H7NNT2-F1
#
_entry.id   AF-A0A1H7NNT2-F1
#
_cell.length_a   1.000
_cell.length_b   1.000
_cell.length_c   1.000
_cell.angle_alpha   90.00
_cell.angle_beta   90.00
_cell.angle_gamma   90.00
#
_symmetry.space_group_name_H-M   'P 1'
#
loop_
_entity.id
_entity.type
_entity.pdbx_description
1 polymer ?
#
loop_
_entity_poly.entity_id
_entity_poly.type
_entity_poly.pdbx_seq_one_letter_code
_entity_poly.pdbx_strand_id
1 'polypeptide(L)' 'MLINHSNTSAFDPSAREDGNDVILTLSRDLSVDLTRAQAEHLHSILGELLNG' A
#
# COMPACT_ATOMS: atom_id res chain seq x y z
N MET A 1 0.90 3.54 22.78
CA MET A 1 1.38 4.12 21.51
C MET A 1 0.39 5.21 21.12
N LEU A 2 0.77 6.48 21.27
CA LEU A 2 -0.03 7.61 20.81
C LEU A 2 0.35 7.87 19.35
N ILE A 3 -0.59 7.68 18.43
CA ILE A 3 -0.42 8.10 17.04
C ILE A 3 -0.67 9.61 17.03
N ASN A 4 0.40 10.39 16.97
CA ASN A 4 0.32 11.84 16.79
C ASN A 4 -0.09 12.12 15.34
N HIS A 5 -1.31 12.62 15.15
CA HIS A 5 -1.76 13.18 13.87
C HIS A 5 -1.10 14.55 13.66
N SER A 6 0.09 14.57 13.08
CA SER A 6 0.71 15.79 12.56
C SER A 6 0.82 15.69 11.05
N ASN A 7 0.07 16.55 10.36
CA ASN A 7 -0.06 16.70 8.90
C ASN A 7 -0.76 15.55 8.17
N THR A 8 -2.02 15.76 7.81
CA THR A 8 -2.74 14.95 6.82
C THR A 8 -2.12 15.17 5.44
N SER A 9 -1.09 14.42 5.08
CA SER A 9 -0.88 14.12 3.65
C SER A 9 -2.17 13.46 3.16
N ALA A 10 -2.78 14.00 2.11
CA ALA A 10 -3.98 13.40 1.54
C ALA A 10 -3.71 11.91 1.25
N PHE A 11 -4.64 11.05 1.66
CA PHE A 11 -4.61 9.65 1.26
C PHE A 11 -4.85 9.59 -0.25
N ASP A 12 -3.82 9.21 -0.99
CA ASP A 12 -3.79 9.22 -2.45
C ASP A 12 -3.08 7.94 -2.91
N PRO A 13 -3.76 6.78 -2.79
CA PRO A 13 -3.14 5.51 -3.02
C PRO A 13 -2.84 5.31 -4.50
N SER A 14 -1.61 4.93 -4.82
CA SER A 14 -1.16 4.55 -6.15
C SER A 14 -0.22 3.36 -6.08
N ALA A 15 -0.20 2.55 -7.14
CA ALA A 15 0.70 1.42 -7.29
C ALA A 15 1.47 1.56 -8.60
N ARG A 16 2.76 1.23 -8.59
CA ARG A 16 3.58 1.13 -9.81
C ARG A 16 4.53 -0.06 -9.71
N GLU A 17 4.87 -0.63 -10.87
CA GLU A 17 5.88 -1.69 -10.95
C GLU A 17 7.27 -1.05 -11.12
N ASP A 18 8.25 -1.54 -10.36
CA ASP A 18 9.67 -1.21 -10.50
C ASP A 18 10.48 -2.51 -10.59
N GLY A 19 10.81 -2.92 -11.81
CA GLY A 19 11.43 -4.21 -12.06
C GLY A 19 10.54 -5.39 -11.66
N ASN A 20 10.97 -6.15 -10.65
CA ASN A 20 10.20 -7.29 -10.09
C ASN A 20 9.45 -6.93 -8.80
N ASP A 21 9.53 -5.67 -8.37
CA ASP A 21 8.90 -5.17 -7.17
C ASP A 21 7.73 -4.24 -7.53
N VAL A 22 6.82 -4.07 -6.58
CA VAL A 22 5.64 -3.22 -6.66
C VAL A 22 5.76 -2.17 -5.56
N ILE A 23 5.77 -0.90 -5.97
CA ILE A 23 5.80 0.22 -5.04
C ILE A 23 4.36 0.67 -4.81
N LEU A 24 3.87 0.48 -3.59
CA LEU A 24 2.56 0.95 -3.15
C LEU A 24 2.74 2.26 -2.37
N THR A 25 2.27 3.37 -2.93
CA THR A 25 2.24 4.67 -2.24
C THR A 25 0.84 4.89 -1.69
N LEU A 26 0.71 5.13 -0.39
CA LEU A 26 -0.57 5.39 0.28
C LEU A 26 -0.78 6.89 0.51
N SER A 27 0.32 7.61 0.72
CA SER A 27 0.36 9.06 0.89
C SER A 27 1.76 9.58 0.52
N ARG A 28 1.92 10.91 0.46
CA ARG A 28 3.21 11.56 0.13
C ARG A 28 4.39 11.06 0.98
N ASP A 29 4.14 10.69 2.23
CA ASP A 29 5.12 10.28 3.22
C ASP A 29 5.13 8.76 3.49
N LEU A 30 4.23 8.00 2.89
CA LEU A 30 4.11 6.57 3.09
C LEU A 30 4.10 5.83 1.75
N SER A 31 5.24 5.22 1.44
CA SER A 31 5.39 4.25 0.37
C SER A 31 5.96 2.95 0.94
N VAL A 32 5.51 1.83 0.38
CA VAL A 32 5.94 0.49 0.77
C VAL A 32 6.36 -0.24 -0.49
N ASP A 33 7.58 -0.75 -0.49
CA ASP A 33 8.09 -1.61 -1.55
C ASP A 33 7.69 -3.05 -1.24
N LEU A 34 7.01 -3.69 -2.17
CA LEU A 34 6.53 -5.06 -2.06
C LEU A 34 7.20 -5.89 -3.13
N THR A 35 7.70 -7.07 -2.78
CA THR A 35 8.02 -8.07 -3.81
C THR A 35 6.74 -8.47 -4.55
N ARG A 36 6.86 -8.95 -5.79
CA ARG A 36 5.70 -9.41 -6.56
C ARG A 36 4.80 -10.40 -5.80
N ALA A 37 5.40 -11.37 -5.11
CA ALA A 37 4.68 -12.35 -4.31
C ALA A 37 3.92 -11.71 -3.13
N GLN A 38 4.49 -10.68 -2.50
CA GLN A 38 3.81 -9.94 -1.42
C GLN A 38 2.65 -9.10 -1.94
N ALA A 39 2.81 -8.47 -3.10
CA ALA A 39 1.75 -7.71 -3.75
C ALA A 39 0.58 -8.60 -4.16
N GLU A 40 0.85 -9.77 -4.73
CA GLU A 40 -0.16 -10.78 -5.09
C GLU A 40 -0.88 -11.31 -3.86
N HIS A 41 -0.15 -11.60 -2.78
CA HIS A 41 -0.75 -12.06 -1.53
C HIS A 41 -1.65 -10.99 -0.90
N LEU A 42 -1.20 -9.73 -0.87
CA LEU A 42 -1.98 -8.60 -0.40
C LEU A 42 -3.25 -8.41 -1.25
N HIS A 43 -3.14 -8.53 -2.57
CA HIS A 43 -4.28 -8.45 -3.47
C HIS A 43 -5.32 -9.54 -3.18
N SER A 44 -4.87 -10.77 -2.93
CA SER A 44 -5.76 -11.89 -2.57
C SER A 44 -6.53 -11.61 -1.28
N ILE A 45 -5.84 -11.18 -0.22
CA ILE A 45 -6.47 -10.86 1.07
C ILE A 45 -7.51 -9.74 0.90
N LEU A 46 -7.16 -8.68 0.17
CA LEU A 46 -8.08 -7.57 -0.07
C LEU A 46 -9.28 -7.99 -0.91
N GLY A 47 -9.07 -8.86 -1.90
CA GLY A 47 -10.14 -9.43 -2.72
C GLY A 47 -11.15 -10.24 -1.90
N GLU A 48 -10.66 -11.04 -0.95
CA GLU A 48 -11.51 -11.80 -0.02
C GLU A 48 -12.30 -10.88 0.93
N LEU A 49 -11.66 -9.83 1.46
CA LEU A 49 -12.30 -8.90 2.40
C LEU A 49 -13.35 -8.00 1.74
N LEU A 50 -13.15 -7.61 0.48
CA LEU A 50 -14.04 -6.68 -0.23
C LEU A 50 -15.19 -7.37 -0.98
N ASN A 51 -15.04 -8.65 -1.33
CA ASN A 51 -16.07 -9.42 -2.03
C ASN A 51 -16.74 -10.48 -1.13
N GLY A 52 -16.45 -10.48 0.17
CA GLY A 52 -17.04 -11.37 1.18
C GLY A 52 -18.36 -10.87 1.74
#